data_AF-V9GF05-F1
#
_entry.id   AF-V9GF05-F1
#
_cell.length_a   1.000
_cell.length_b   1.000
_cell.length_c   1.000
_cell.angle_alpha   90.00
_cell.angle_beta   90.00
_cell.angle_gamma   90.00
#
_symmetry.space_group_name_H-M   'P 1'
#
loop_
_entity.id
_entity.type
_entity.pdbx_description
1 polymer ?
#
loop_
_entity_poly.entity_id
_entity_poly.type
_entity_poly.pdbx_seq_one_letter_code
_entity_poly.pdbx_strand_id
1 'polypeptide(L)'
;MKAIRRRLPLCSVEVLIPDFMGDADSLKIVMDVKPDILNHNIETVERMSDRVRAKAKYSRSLELLKNAKSMQPDIPTKSSIMLGVGEQWHEILEAMDDLRSVGCDIMTIGQYLQPSPKHLNVDKYYTPEEFAILKEEGMKRGFSHVESGPLVRSSYHAHEQVKSAERNKEETVQL
;
A
#
# COMPACT_ATOMS: atom_id res chain seq x y z
N MET A 1 -6.78 13.18 12.55
CA MET A 1 -6.57 12.11 13.55
C MET A 1 -6.92 12.52 14.99
N LYS A 2 -6.18 13.43 15.65
CA LYS A 2 -6.47 13.83 17.06
C LYS A 2 -7.94 14.26 17.31
N ALA A 3 -8.49 15.07 16.41
CA ALA A 3 -9.90 15.52 16.51
C ALA A 3 -10.91 14.36 16.36
N ILE A 4 -10.62 13.37 15.50
CA ILE A 4 -11.45 12.17 15.32
C ILE A 4 -11.45 11.37 16.61
N ARG A 5 -10.27 11.04 17.16
CA ARG A 5 -10.15 10.27 18.41
C ARG A 5 -10.80 10.94 19.61
N ARG A 6 -10.73 12.28 19.69
CA ARG A 6 -11.42 13.04 20.75
C ARG A 6 -12.94 12.88 20.69
N ARG A 7 -13.52 12.74 19.49
CA ARG A 7 -14.98 12.66 19.30
C ARG A 7 -15.49 11.22 19.21
N LEU A 8 -14.68 10.31 18.65
CA LEU A 8 -15.00 8.92 18.34
C LEU A 8 -13.80 8.04 18.76
N PRO A 9 -13.64 7.74 20.05
CA PRO A 9 -12.45 7.07 20.57
C PRO A 9 -12.29 5.63 20.08
N LEU A 10 -13.37 4.98 19.63
CA LEU A 10 -13.37 3.62 19.10
C LEU A 10 -13.21 3.56 17.57
N CYS A 11 -13.11 4.70 16.89
CA CYS A 11 -12.96 4.75 15.44
C CYS A 11 -11.49 4.53 15.06
N SER A 12 -11.19 3.41 14.42
CA SER A 12 -9.90 3.16 13.78
C SER A 12 -9.67 4.14 12.62
N VAL A 13 -8.44 4.61 12.47
CA VAL A 13 -8.06 5.60 11.47
C VAL A 13 -6.87 5.10 10.64
N GLU A 14 -7.14 4.76 9.39
CA GLU A 14 -6.13 4.66 8.34
C GLU A 14 -5.81 6.06 7.80
N VAL A 15 -4.53 6.35 7.54
CA VAL A 15 -4.12 7.58 6.87
C VAL A 15 -3.32 7.27 5.60
N LEU A 16 -3.80 7.79 4.46
CA LEU A 16 -3.08 7.78 3.19
C LEU A 16 -2.28 9.07 3.06
N ILE A 17 -0.96 8.96 2.98
CA ILE A 17 -0.03 10.11 2.97
C ILE A 17 0.73 10.25 1.65
N PRO A 18 1.14 11.47 1.27
CA PRO A 18 2.12 11.66 0.20
C PRO A 18 3.52 11.20 0.65
N ASP A 19 4.50 11.28 -0.24
CA ASP A 19 5.90 10.92 0.08
C ASP A 19 6.65 11.99 0.89
N PHE A 20 5.98 13.10 1.20
CA PHE A 20 6.52 14.31 1.84
C PHE A 20 7.82 14.83 1.19
N MET A 21 8.07 14.50 -0.08
CA MET A 21 9.35 14.76 -0.75
C MET A 21 10.57 14.21 0.02
N GLY A 22 10.38 13.24 0.92
CA GLY A 22 11.43 12.66 1.76
C GLY A 22 11.66 13.39 3.08
N ASP A 23 10.80 14.34 3.45
CA ASP A 23 10.90 15.04 4.73
C ASP A 23 10.55 14.12 5.91
N ALA A 24 11.58 13.73 6.67
CA ALA A 24 11.45 12.82 7.80
C ALA A 24 10.63 13.43 8.96
N ASP A 25 10.70 14.75 9.16
CA ASP A 25 9.96 15.43 10.21
C ASP A 25 8.45 15.40 9.95
N SER A 26 8.02 15.60 8.69
CA SER A 26 6.63 15.43 8.28
C SER A 26 6.11 14.02 8.53
N LEU A 27 6.88 12.99 8.17
CA LEU A 27 6.52 11.60 8.48
C LEU A 27 6.40 11.40 10.00
N LYS A 28 7.36 11.90 10.77
CA LYS A 28 7.38 11.78 12.24
C LYS A 28 6.12 12.38 12.86
N ILE A 29 5.66 13.55 12.40
CA ILE A 29 4.42 14.18 12.88
C ILE A 29 3.22 13.24 12.71
N VAL A 30 3.13 12.52 11.59
CA VAL A 30 2.05 11.54 11.35
C VAL A 30 2.18 10.36 12.30
N MET A 31 3.39 9.79 12.40
CA MET A 31 3.66 8.59 13.20
C MET A 31 3.53 8.83 14.71
N ASP A 32 3.86 10.02 15.21
CA ASP A 32 3.69 10.41 16.62
C ASP A 32 2.21 10.41 17.04
N VAL A 33 1.28 10.59 16.09
CA VAL A 33 -0.16 10.50 16.34
C VAL A 33 -0.66 9.04 16.30
N LYS A 34 0.22 8.08 15.96
CA LYS A 34 -0.04 6.64 15.97
C LYS A 34 -1.29 6.26 15.18
N PRO A 35 -1.33 6.40 13.85
CA PRO A 35 -2.47 5.91 13.05
C PRO A 35 -2.67 4.40 13.27
N ASP A 36 -3.89 3.92 13.04
CA ASP A 36 -4.19 2.49 13.14
C ASP A 36 -3.63 1.73 11.92
N ILE A 37 -3.56 2.39 10.76
CA ILE A 37 -2.81 1.95 9.57
C ILE A 37 -2.15 3.18 8.93
N LEU A 38 -0.88 3.07 8.56
CA LEU A 38 -0.22 4.04 7.69
C LEU A 38 -0.24 3.52 6.25
N ASN A 39 -0.79 4.29 5.32
CA ASN A 39 -0.84 3.94 3.90
C ASN A 39 -0.02 4.95 3.07
N HIS A 40 0.85 4.42 2.21
CA HIS A 40 1.52 5.17 1.16
C HIS A 40 1.66 4.32 -0.10
N ASN A 41 1.12 4.79 -1.21
CA ASN A 41 1.09 4.04 -2.46
C ASN A 41 2.34 4.26 -3.31
N ILE A 42 2.96 3.16 -3.76
CA ILE A 42 4.00 3.17 -4.80
C ILE A 42 3.41 3.32 -6.22
N GLU A 43 2.10 3.08 -6.36
CA GLU A 43 1.24 3.25 -7.54
C GLU A 43 1.53 2.33 -8.73
N THR A 44 2.79 2.02 -9.02
CA THR A 44 3.20 1.15 -10.13
C THR A 44 4.60 0.56 -9.86
N VAL A 45 5.12 -0.21 -10.81
CA VAL A 45 6.47 -0.81 -10.78
C VAL A 45 7.56 0.23 -11.01
N GLU A 46 8.79 -0.05 -10.59
CA GLU A 46 9.90 0.92 -10.61
C GLU A 46 10.09 1.60 -11.97
N ARG A 47 10.19 0.81 -13.06
CA ARG A 47 10.38 1.31 -14.43
C ARG A 47 9.30 2.30 -14.86
N MET A 48 8.07 2.11 -14.38
CA MET A 48 6.91 2.93 -14.75
C MET A 48 6.69 4.12 -13.82
N SER A 49 7.35 4.16 -12.64
CA SER A 49 7.11 5.17 -11.60
C SER A 49 7.23 6.59 -12.13
N ASP A 50 8.30 6.93 -12.84
CA ASP A 50 8.53 8.29 -13.33
C ASP A 50 7.57 8.73 -14.45
N ARG A 51 6.96 7.75 -15.14
CA ARG A 51 5.93 8.01 -16.15
C ARG A 51 4.55 8.19 -15.53
N VAL A 52 4.25 7.47 -14.44
CA VAL A 52 2.96 7.52 -13.74
C VAL A 52 2.91 8.64 -12.70
N ARG A 53 4.04 8.96 -12.05
CA ARG A 53 4.12 9.85 -10.89
C ARG A 53 5.01 11.04 -11.23
N ALA A 54 4.45 12.25 -11.19
CA ALA A 54 5.17 13.46 -11.59
C ALA A 54 6.29 13.88 -10.64
N LYS A 55 6.11 13.67 -9.32
CA LYS A 55 7.04 14.14 -8.27
C LYS A 55 7.60 13.02 -7.42
N ALA A 56 6.78 12.03 -7.12
CA ALA A 56 7.14 10.96 -6.21
C ALA A 56 8.08 9.95 -6.89
N LYS A 57 9.01 9.40 -6.11
CA LYS A 57 10.02 8.45 -6.59
C LYS A 57 9.80 7.09 -5.95
N TYR A 58 10.01 6.02 -6.72
CA TYR A 58 9.82 4.64 -6.27
C TYR A 58 10.64 4.34 -5.01
N SER A 59 11.96 4.52 -5.08
CA SER A 59 12.88 4.32 -3.96
C SER A 59 12.52 5.15 -2.72
N ARG A 60 12.15 6.43 -2.90
CA ARG A 60 11.72 7.31 -1.80
C ARG A 60 10.43 6.83 -1.12
N SER A 61 9.54 6.21 -1.89
CA SER A 61 8.29 5.66 -1.37
C SER A 61 8.55 4.43 -0.50
N LEU A 62 9.47 3.56 -0.93
CA LEU A 62 9.95 2.42 -0.15
C LEU A 62 10.68 2.87 1.12
N GLU A 63 11.56 3.87 1.01
CA GLU A 63 12.25 4.46 2.16
C GLU A 63 11.27 5.05 3.17
N LEU A 64 10.22 5.74 2.72
CA LEU A 64 9.17 6.25 3.60
C LEU A 64 8.49 5.13 4.40
N LEU A 65 8.13 4.02 3.73
CA LEU A 65 7.51 2.86 4.39
C LEU A 65 8.46 2.19 5.38
N LYS A 66 9.74 2.06 5.02
CA LYS A 66 10.80 1.55 5.90
C LYS A 66 10.97 2.43 7.14
N ASN A 67 10.98 3.75 6.97
CA ASN A 67 11.13 4.71 8.06
C ASN A 67 9.91 4.67 8.98
N ALA A 68 8.70 4.59 8.42
CA ALA A 68 7.48 4.41 9.21
C ALA A 68 7.54 3.15 10.09
N LYS A 69 7.93 2.02 9.50
CA LYS A 69 8.12 0.77 10.25
C LYS A 69 9.20 0.87 11.31
N SER A 70 10.30 1.58 11.04
CA SER A 70 11.37 1.77 12.02
C SER A 70 10.91 2.65 13.20
N MET A 71 10.05 3.64 12.96
CA MET A 71 9.54 4.54 14.00
C MET A 71 8.47 3.89 14.90
N GLN A 72 7.57 3.11 14.32
CA GLN A 72 6.50 2.42 15.04
C GLN A 72 6.29 1.02 14.41
N PRO A 73 7.08 0.01 14.82
CA PRO A 73 7.04 -1.33 14.21
C PRO A 73 5.66 -1.99 14.26
N ASP A 74 4.91 -1.68 15.33
CA ASP A 74 3.58 -2.21 15.57
C ASP A 74 2.49 -1.57 14.71
N ILE A 75 2.75 -0.45 14.02
CA ILE A 75 1.73 0.13 13.15
C ILE A 75 1.79 -0.57 11.79
N PRO A 76 0.69 -1.20 11.33
CA PRO A 76 0.64 -1.79 10.00
C PRO A 76 0.89 -0.71 8.93
N THR A 77 1.78 -1.01 7.99
CA THR A 77 1.99 -0.20 6.80
C THR A 77 1.35 -0.84 5.59
N LYS A 78 0.86 0.01 4.69
CA LYS A 78 0.07 -0.40 3.53
C LYS A 78 0.55 0.32 2.29
N SER A 79 0.48 -0.37 1.16
CA SER A 79 0.73 0.22 -0.15
C SER A 79 -0.20 -0.34 -1.21
N SER A 80 -0.17 0.28 -2.39
CA SER A 80 -0.93 -0.17 -3.55
C SER A 80 -0.18 0.01 -4.86
N ILE A 81 -0.57 -0.83 -5.82
CA ILE A 81 -0.25 -0.65 -7.24
C ILE A 81 -1.54 -0.67 -8.07
N MET A 82 -1.51 0.03 -9.19
CA MET A 82 -2.49 -0.08 -10.26
C MET A 82 -1.85 -0.82 -11.44
N LEU A 83 -2.60 -1.77 -12.00
CA LEU A 83 -2.21 -2.54 -13.17
C LEU A 83 -2.82 -1.95 -14.45
N GLY A 84 -2.19 -2.25 -15.59
CA GLY A 84 -2.63 -1.82 -16.91
C GLY A 84 -2.03 -0.50 -17.36
N VAL A 85 -0.88 -0.10 -16.79
CA VAL A 85 -0.16 1.12 -17.19
C VAL A 85 1.12 0.83 -18.00
N GLY A 86 1.45 -0.46 -18.18
CA GLY A 86 2.58 -0.93 -19.00
C GLY A 86 3.61 -1.77 -18.24
N GLU A 87 3.29 -2.15 -17.00
CA GLU A 87 4.06 -3.09 -16.19
C GLU A 87 4.02 -4.52 -16.76
N GLN A 88 5.12 -5.25 -16.58
CA GLN A 88 5.23 -6.68 -16.90
C GLN A 88 5.04 -7.53 -15.65
N TRP A 89 4.65 -8.79 -15.85
CA TRP A 89 4.34 -9.70 -14.73
C TRP A 89 5.49 -9.83 -13.72
N HIS A 90 6.73 -10.00 -14.18
CA HIS A 90 7.90 -10.10 -13.30
C HIS A 90 8.12 -8.83 -12.47
N GLU A 91 7.88 -7.65 -13.05
CA GLU A 91 8.03 -6.36 -12.35
C GLU A 91 6.97 -6.19 -11.25
N ILE A 92 5.77 -6.77 -11.44
CA ILE A 92 4.73 -6.79 -10.39
C ILE A 92 5.23 -7.62 -9.20
N LEU A 93 5.82 -8.79 -9.47
CA LEU A 93 6.37 -9.67 -8.44
C LEU A 93 7.58 -9.03 -7.74
N GLU A 94 8.47 -8.37 -8.47
CA GLU A 94 9.57 -7.58 -7.90
C GLU A 94 9.04 -6.47 -7.01
N ALA A 95 8.01 -5.73 -7.42
CA ALA A 95 7.41 -4.69 -6.58
C ALA A 95 6.78 -5.25 -5.29
N MET A 96 6.26 -6.47 -5.31
CA MET A 96 5.83 -7.16 -4.10
C MET A 96 7.01 -7.47 -3.18
N ASP A 97 8.11 -7.99 -3.73
CA ASP A 97 9.32 -8.33 -2.99
C ASP A 97 9.96 -7.07 -2.37
N ASP A 98 10.00 -5.97 -3.11
CA ASP A 98 10.48 -4.67 -2.65
C ASP A 98 9.65 -4.11 -1.49
N LEU A 99 8.32 -4.16 -1.60
CA LEU A 99 7.42 -3.77 -0.52
C LEU A 99 7.63 -4.62 0.73
N ARG A 100 7.82 -5.94 0.58
CA ARG A 100 8.12 -6.82 1.71
C ARG A 100 9.49 -6.54 2.32
N SER A 101 10.50 -6.19 1.51
CA SER A 101 11.85 -5.86 1.98
C SER A 101 11.86 -4.65 2.94
N VAL A 102 10.89 -3.74 2.81
CA VAL A 102 10.70 -2.58 3.70
C VAL A 102 9.65 -2.79 4.79
N GLY A 103 9.15 -4.02 4.93
CA GLY A 103 8.20 -4.41 5.97
C GLY A 103 6.77 -3.95 5.72
N CYS A 104 6.35 -3.74 4.46
CA CYS A 104 4.96 -3.38 4.14
C CYS A 104 4.00 -4.54 4.37
N ASP A 105 3.03 -4.41 5.28
CA ASP A 105 2.19 -5.55 5.71
C ASP A 105 0.98 -5.79 4.79
N ILE A 106 0.38 -4.72 4.26
CA ILE A 106 -0.87 -4.79 3.51
C ILE A 106 -0.65 -4.29 2.07
N MET A 107 -1.15 -5.05 1.10
CA MET A 107 -1.09 -4.65 -0.30
C MET A 107 -2.48 -4.61 -0.92
N THR A 108 -2.73 -3.60 -1.76
CA THR A 108 -3.91 -3.58 -2.63
C THR A 108 -3.51 -3.48 -4.10
N ILE A 109 -4.16 -4.26 -4.96
CA ILE A 109 -3.87 -4.36 -6.40
C ILE A 109 -5.15 -4.10 -7.17
N GLY A 110 -5.19 -3.03 -7.96
CA GLY A 110 -6.39 -2.62 -8.70
C GLY A 110 -6.13 -2.37 -10.18
N GLN A 111 -7.18 -2.35 -11.00
CA GLN A 111 -7.06 -1.94 -12.41
C GLN A 111 -6.98 -0.41 -12.49
N TYR A 112 -6.00 0.09 -13.25
CA TYR A 112 -5.98 1.47 -13.70
C TYR A 112 -7.15 1.72 -14.66
N LEU A 113 -7.98 2.71 -14.32
CA LEU A 113 -9.06 3.19 -15.17
C LEU A 113 -8.71 4.60 -15.60
N GLN A 114 -8.53 4.80 -16.90
CA GLN A 114 -8.16 6.10 -17.46
C GLN A 114 -9.22 7.16 -17.11
N PRO A 115 -8.88 8.22 -16.34
CA PRO A 115 -9.87 9.21 -15.94
C PRO A 115 -10.38 10.06 -17.10
N SER A 116 -9.51 10.34 -18.07
CA SER A 116 -9.84 11.06 -19.30
C SER A 116 -8.79 10.80 -20.38
N PRO A 117 -9.08 11.12 -21.66
CA PRO A 117 -8.14 10.91 -22.78
C PRO A 117 -6.80 11.65 -22.66
N LYS A 118 -6.65 12.60 -21.74
CA LYS A 118 -5.39 13.30 -21.47
C LYS A 118 -4.44 12.53 -20.55
N HIS A 119 -4.94 11.51 -19.87
CA HIS A 119 -4.15 10.67 -18.96
C HIS A 119 -3.54 9.49 -19.73
N LEU A 120 -2.64 8.75 -19.08
CA LEU A 120 -2.06 7.53 -19.65
C LEU A 120 -3.16 6.61 -20.19
N ASN A 121 -2.91 6.03 -21.36
CA ASN A 121 -3.79 5.01 -21.92
C ASN A 121 -3.69 3.73 -21.08
N VAL A 122 -4.77 2.96 -21.05
CA VAL A 122 -4.74 1.61 -20.51
C VAL A 122 -3.98 0.72 -21.49
N ASP A 123 -2.91 0.10 -21.02
CA ASP A 123 -2.06 -0.81 -21.80
C ASP A 123 -2.65 -2.22 -21.81
N LYS A 124 -3.20 -2.66 -20.66
CA LYS A 124 -3.83 -3.97 -20.48
C LYS A 124 -4.99 -3.90 -19.50
N TYR A 125 -6.06 -4.62 -19.81
CA TYR A 125 -7.11 -4.97 -18.85
C TYR A 125 -6.82 -6.37 -18.31
N TYR A 126 -6.57 -6.47 -17.01
CA TYR A 126 -6.32 -7.75 -16.35
C TYR A 126 -7.62 -8.48 -16.05
N THR A 127 -7.62 -9.80 -16.17
CA THR A 127 -8.79 -10.62 -15.87
C THR A 127 -8.93 -10.86 -14.36
N PRO A 128 -10.14 -11.16 -13.85
CA PRO A 128 -10.33 -11.55 -12.46
C PRO A 128 -9.42 -12.70 -12.01
N GLU A 129 -9.14 -13.65 -12.89
CA GLU A 129 -8.24 -14.79 -12.63
C GLU A 129 -6.80 -14.33 -12.45
N GLU A 130 -6.32 -13.37 -13.26
CA GLU A 130 -4.99 -12.79 -13.08
C GLU A 130 -4.86 -12.05 -11.74
N PHE A 131 -5.89 -11.30 -11.34
CA PHE A 131 -5.91 -10.68 -10.00
C PHE A 131 -5.92 -11.72 -8.88
N ALA A 132 -6.60 -12.86 -9.06
CA ALA A 132 -6.61 -13.96 -8.08
C ALA A 132 -5.21 -14.57 -7.93
N ILE A 133 -4.50 -14.80 -9.03
CA ILE A 133 -3.10 -15.29 -8.99
C ILE A 133 -2.21 -14.28 -8.26
N LEU A 134 -2.34 -12.98 -8.56
CA LEU A 134 -1.56 -11.94 -7.87
C LEU A 134 -1.86 -11.86 -6.37
N LYS A 135 -3.11 -12.14 -5.96
CA LYS A 135 -3.47 -12.27 -4.54
C LYS A 135 -2.67 -13.40 -3.89
N GLU A 136 -2.67 -14.58 -4.49
CA GLU A 136 -1.92 -15.73 -3.99
C GLU A 136 -0.42 -15.44 -3.93
N GLU A 137 0.14 -14.82 -4.97
CA GLU A 137 1.56 -14.45 -5.03
C GLU A 137 1.94 -13.45 -3.92
N GLY A 138 1.09 -12.47 -3.63
CA GLY A 138 1.30 -11.57 -2.50
C GLY A 138 1.22 -12.31 -1.16
N MET A 139 0.20 -13.15 -0.95
CA MET A 139 0.09 -13.92 0.29
C MET A 139 1.30 -14.84 0.52
N LYS A 140 1.84 -15.49 -0.53
CA LYS A 140 3.07 -16.31 -0.45
C LYS A 140 4.31 -15.53 -0.01
N ARG A 141 4.37 -14.22 -0.30
CA ARG A 141 5.45 -13.31 0.11
C ARG A 141 5.29 -12.77 1.53
N GLY A 142 4.24 -13.17 2.23
CA GLY A 142 4.02 -12.85 3.63
C GLY A 142 3.43 -11.47 3.89
N PHE A 143 2.69 -10.90 2.94
CA PHE A 143 1.74 -9.82 3.29
C PHE A 143 0.68 -10.38 4.24
N SER A 144 0.34 -9.63 5.29
CA SER A 144 -0.72 -10.03 6.22
C SER A 144 -2.10 -9.96 5.59
N HIS A 145 -2.25 -9.13 4.55
CA HIS A 145 -3.48 -9.03 3.79
C HIS A 145 -3.18 -8.53 2.37
N VAL A 146 -3.81 -9.17 1.38
CA VAL A 146 -3.78 -8.74 -0.02
C VAL A 146 -5.21 -8.62 -0.54
N GLU A 147 -5.57 -7.42 -0.95
CA GLU A 147 -6.81 -7.18 -1.70
C GLU A 147 -6.46 -6.99 -3.17
N SER A 148 -7.09 -7.76 -4.07
CA SER A 148 -6.69 -7.82 -5.47
C SER A 148 -7.90 -8.04 -6.36
N GLY A 149 -8.17 -7.08 -7.25
CA GLY A 149 -9.30 -7.17 -8.16
C GLY A 149 -9.51 -5.93 -9.00
N PRO A 150 -10.32 -6.00 -10.08
CA PRO A 150 -10.44 -4.90 -11.04
C PRO A 150 -10.91 -3.58 -10.41
N LEU A 151 -11.84 -3.64 -9.46
CA LEU A 151 -12.42 -2.46 -8.82
C LEU A 151 -11.79 -2.13 -7.46
N VAL A 152 -10.74 -2.86 -7.07
CA VAL A 152 -10.02 -2.59 -5.82
C VAL A 152 -9.37 -1.21 -5.90
N ARG A 153 -9.47 -0.49 -4.80
CA ARG A 153 -8.83 0.80 -4.54
C ARG A 153 -8.16 0.74 -3.19
N SER A 154 -7.22 1.64 -2.94
CA SER A 154 -6.46 1.63 -1.68
C SER A 154 -7.38 1.68 -0.45
N SER A 155 -8.54 2.34 -0.48
CA SER A 155 -9.49 2.36 0.64
C SER A 155 -10.58 1.26 0.61
N TYR A 156 -10.63 0.41 -0.41
CA TYR A 156 -11.63 -0.64 -0.54
C TYR A 156 -11.46 -1.68 0.59
N HIS A 157 -12.53 -1.98 1.31
CA HIS A 157 -12.55 -2.88 2.47
C HIS A 157 -11.48 -2.64 3.55
N ALA A 158 -11.04 -1.38 3.74
CA ALA A 158 -10.04 -1.03 4.75
C ALA A 158 -10.37 -1.54 6.18
N HIS A 159 -11.66 -1.65 6.53
CA HIS A 159 -12.11 -2.19 7.81
C HIS A 159 -11.82 -3.70 8.01
N GLU A 160 -11.77 -4.50 6.95
CA GLU A 160 -11.41 -5.93 7.00
C GLU A 160 -9.89 -6.13 7.11
N GLN A 161 -9.13 -5.15 6.63
CA GLN A 161 -7.68 -5.14 6.65
C GLN A 161 -7.12 -4.94 8.06
N VAL A 162 -7.74 -4.05 8.85
CA VAL A 162 -7.41 -3.85 10.28
C VAL A 162 -7.50 -5.18 11.03
N LYS A 163 -8.60 -5.91 10.89
CA LYS A 163 -8.81 -7.20 11.57
C LYS A 163 -7.81 -8.27 11.14
N SER A 164 -7.32 -8.22 9.90
CA SER A 164 -6.36 -9.21 9.39
C SER A 164 -4.94 -8.92 9.89
N ALA A 165 -4.57 -7.64 9.95
CA ALA A 165 -3.28 -7.21 10.52
C ALA A 165 -3.20 -7.45 12.04
N GLU A 166 -4.31 -7.30 12.77
CA GLU A 166 -4.38 -7.62 14.21
C GLU A 166 -4.22 -9.12 14.48
N ARG A 167 -4.90 -9.99 13.71
CA ARG A 167 -4.86 -11.45 13.89
C ARG A 167 -3.47 -12.06 13.72
N ASN A 168 -2.69 -11.63 12.71
CA ASN A 168 -1.34 -12.17 12.51
C ASN A 168 -0.37 -11.81 13.64
N LYS A 169 -0.62 -10.72 14.38
CA LYS A 169 0.18 -10.38 15.57
C LYS A 169 -0.09 -11.33 16.73
N GLU A 170 -1.35 -11.71 16.94
CA GLU A 170 -1.72 -12.65 18.01
C GLU A 170 -1.11 -14.04 17.78
N GLU A 171 -1.09 -14.51 16.53
CA GLU A 171 -0.46 -15.80 16.17
C GLU A 171 1.06 -15.78 16.31
N THR A 172 1.72 -14.65 16.02
CA THR A 172 3.19 -14.51 16.16
C THR A 172 3.64 -14.43 17.62
N VAL A 173 2.78 -13.97 18.54
CA VAL A 173 3.08 -13.87 19.97
C VAL A 173 2.82 -15.19 20.73
N GLN A 174 2.09 -16.13 20.13
CA GLN A 174 1.76 -17.44 20.71
C GLN A 174 2.72 -18.57 20.29
N LEU A 175 3.72 -18.28 19.44
CA LEU A 175 4.81 -19.18 19.05
C LEU A 175 6.12 -18.80 19.74
#